data_AF-A0A699SR69-F1
#
_entry.id   AF-A0A699SR69-F1
#
_cell.length_a   1.000
_cell.length_b   1.000
_cell.length_c   1.000
_cell.angle_alpha   90.00
_cell.angle_beta   90.00
_cell.angle_gamma   90.00
#
_symmetry.space_group_name_H-M   'P 1'
#
loop_
_entity.id
_entity.type
_entity.pdbx_description
1 polymer ?
#
loop_
_entity_poly.entity_id
_entity_poly.type
_entity_poly.pdbx_seq_one_letter_code
_entity_poly.pdbx_strand_id
1 'polypeptide(L)'
;RDNDEFLKTVDENMKKIIKEQVKEQVNVQVLIILPRIEQAVNEQLKAEVLTRSSHSSRTSYAVAADLSEMELKKILIEKIEGNKSIQRSDKQRNLYKALVEAYKSDKIILDTYGETVTLKR
;
A
#
# COMPACT_ATOMS: atom_id res chain seq x y z
N ARG A 1 -53.86 -51.32 10.31
CA ARG A 1 -52.88 -51.30 9.21
C ARG A 1 -52.96 -49.97 8.47
N ASP A 2 -54.17 -49.53 8.14
CA ASP A 2 -54.47 -48.29 7.41
C ASP A 2 -54.05 -47.01 8.15
N ASN A 3 -54.14 -47.01 9.49
CA ASN A 3 -53.75 -45.84 10.30
C ASN A 3 -52.23 -45.57 10.29
N ASP A 4 -51.41 -46.63 10.19
CA ASP A 4 -49.95 -46.50 10.10
C ASP A 4 -49.50 -45.95 8.74
N GLU A 5 -50.22 -46.31 7.68
CA GLU A 5 -49.99 -45.79 6.33
C GLU A 5 -50.34 -44.31 6.25
N PHE A 6 -51.47 -43.91 6.84
CA PHE A 6 -51.87 -42.51 6.96
C PHE A 6 -50.82 -41.65 7.70
N LEU A 7 -50.29 -42.12 8.84
CA LEU A 7 -49.27 -41.40 9.60
C LEU A 7 -47.96 -41.21 8.82
N LYS A 8 -47.54 -42.21 8.04
CA LYS A 8 -46.36 -42.10 7.16
C LYS A 8 -46.55 -41.04 6.09
N THR A 9 -47.72 -41.00 5.45
CA THR A 9 -48.03 -39.98 4.44
C THR A 9 -48.02 -38.56 5.02
N VAL A 10 -48.54 -38.39 6.24
CA VAL A 10 -48.54 -37.09 6.94
C VAL A 10 -47.11 -36.65 7.29
N ASP A 11 -46.27 -37.56 7.79
CA ASP A 11 -44.85 -37.26 8.09
C ASP A 11 -44.05 -36.87 6.83
N GLU A 12 -44.22 -37.62 5.72
CA GLU A 12 -43.58 -37.29 4.45
C GLU A 12 -44.02 -35.93 3.90
N ASN A 13 -45.31 -35.62 4.00
CA ASN A 13 -45.84 -34.33 3.57
C ASN A 13 -45.32 -33.17 4.43
N MET A 14 -45.27 -33.33 5.75
CA MET A 14 -44.69 -32.32 6.64
C MET A 14 -43.22 -32.07 6.33
N LYS A 15 -42.42 -33.13 6.15
CA LYS A 15 -41.01 -33.02 5.74
C LYS A 15 -40.86 -32.28 4.41
N LYS A 16 -41.73 -32.54 3.44
CA LYS A 16 -41.71 -31.87 2.13
C LYS A 16 -42.01 -30.38 2.25
N ILE A 17 -43.03 -30.01 3.02
CA ILE A 17 -43.41 -28.61 3.27
C ILE A 17 -42.29 -27.86 3.99
N ILE A 18 -41.71 -28.44 5.05
CA ILE A 18 -40.61 -27.82 5.79
C ILE A 18 -39.40 -27.61 4.88
N LYS A 19 -39.05 -28.62 4.06
CA LYS A 19 -37.91 -28.52 3.14
C LYS A 19 -38.10 -27.41 2.11
N GLU A 20 -39.31 -27.28 1.53
CA GLU A 20 -39.60 -26.20 0.58
C GLU A 20 -39.55 -24.84 1.26
N GLN A 21 -40.19 -24.66 2.43
CA GLN A 21 -40.16 -23.40 3.17
C GLN A 21 -38.74 -22.98 3.57
N VAL A 22 -37.93 -23.92 4.07
CA VAL A 22 -36.52 -23.65 4.42
C VAL A 22 -35.74 -23.25 3.18
N LYS A 23 -35.93 -23.92 2.05
CA LYS A 23 -35.24 -23.59 0.80
C LYS A 23 -35.59 -22.18 0.30
N GLU A 24 -36.87 -21.83 0.32
CA GLU A 24 -37.37 -20.50 -0.08
C GLU A 24 -36.74 -19.42 0.81
N GLN A 25 -36.79 -19.62 2.13
CA GLN A 25 -36.31 -18.65 3.11
C GLN A 25 -34.79 -18.47 3.05
N VAL A 26 -34.04 -19.56 2.84
CA VAL A 26 -32.58 -19.51 2.63
C VAL A 26 -32.26 -18.74 1.34
N ASN A 27 -32.97 -19.01 0.24
CA ASN A 27 -32.74 -18.30 -1.02
C ASN A 27 -32.96 -16.79 -0.88
N VAL A 28 -34.05 -16.38 -0.22
CA VAL A 28 -34.33 -14.95 0.01
C VAL A 28 -33.23 -14.30 0.85
N GLN A 29 -32.77 -14.96 1.92
CA GLN A 29 -31.68 -14.42 2.74
C GLN A 29 -30.36 -14.35 1.98
N VAL A 30 -30.03 -15.36 1.19
CA VAL A 30 -28.81 -15.37 0.36
C VAL A 30 -28.83 -14.23 -0.65
N LEU A 31 -29.97 -13.98 -1.32
CA LEU A 31 -30.12 -12.87 -2.25
C LEU A 31 -29.94 -11.49 -1.59
N ILE A 32 -30.27 -11.35 -0.30
CA ILE A 32 -30.10 -10.09 0.45
C ILE A 32 -28.67 -9.93 0.96
N ILE A 33 -28.05 -11.01 1.43
CA ILE A 33 -26.73 -10.98 2.08
C ILE A 33 -25.61 -10.84 1.05
N LEU A 34 -25.71 -11.52 -0.10
CA LEU A 34 -24.64 -11.57 -1.08
C LEU A 34 -24.25 -10.19 -1.63
N PRO A 35 -25.19 -9.30 -2.03
CA PRO A 35 -24.85 -7.94 -2.45
C PRO A 35 -24.24 -7.09 -1.33
N ARG A 36 -24.65 -7.30 -0.07
CA ARG A 36 -24.11 -6.56 1.08
C ARG A 36 -22.65 -6.92 1.35
N ILE A 37 -22.31 -8.22 1.23
CA ILE A 37 -20.93 -8.69 1.36
C ILE A 37 -20.10 -8.14 0.21
N GLU A 38 -20.59 -8.22 -1.03
CA GLU A 38 -19.90 -7.69 -2.20
C GLU A 38 -19.60 -6.19 -2.05
N GLN A 39 -20.59 -5.41 -1.62
CA GLN A 39 -20.42 -3.99 -1.37
C GLN A 39 -19.39 -3.71 -0.27
N ALA A 40 -19.51 -4.38 0.88
CA ALA A 40 -18.61 -4.18 2.01
C ALA A 40 -17.15 -4.52 1.66
N VAL A 41 -16.94 -5.63 0.95
CA VAL A 41 -15.61 -6.04 0.48
C VAL A 41 -15.04 -5.01 -0.50
N ASN A 42 -15.85 -4.50 -1.43
CA ASN A 42 -15.39 -3.51 -2.40
C ASN A 42 -15.06 -2.15 -1.75
N GLU A 43 -15.86 -1.70 -0.79
CA GLU A 43 -15.59 -0.48 -0.01
C GLU A 43 -14.31 -0.62 0.81
N GLN A 44 -14.14 -1.74 1.51
CA GLN A 44 -12.93 -2.02 2.28
C GLN A 44 -11.68 -2.07 1.39
N LEU A 45 -11.76 -2.78 0.26
CA LEU A 45 -10.66 -2.88 -0.70
C LEU A 45 -10.26 -1.50 -1.25
N LYS A 46 -11.25 -0.67 -1.62
CA LYS A 46 -10.99 0.68 -2.12
C LYS A 46 -10.31 1.56 -1.06
N ALA A 47 -10.73 1.46 0.19
CA ALA A 47 -10.11 2.18 1.30
C ALA A 47 -8.66 1.74 1.52
N GLU A 48 -8.38 0.43 1.53
CA GLU A 48 -7.03 -0.11 1.70
C GLU A 48 -6.10 0.25 0.54
N VAL A 49 -6.60 0.19 -0.70
CA VAL A 49 -5.83 0.61 -1.88
C VAL A 49 -5.46 2.08 -1.80
N LEU A 50 -6.39 2.94 -1.37
CA LEU A 50 -6.14 4.37 -1.25
C LEU A 50 -5.12 4.70 -0.15
N THR A 51 -5.22 4.05 1.02
CA THR A 51 -4.27 4.26 2.13
C THR A 51 -2.88 3.75 1.76
N ARG A 52 -2.78 2.57 1.14
CA ARG A 52 -1.51 2.00 0.68
C ARG A 52 -0.87 2.85 -0.42
N SER A 53 -1.68 3.32 -1.38
CA SER A 53 -1.23 4.25 -2.43
C SER A 53 -0.72 5.55 -1.82
N SER A 54 -1.46 6.16 -0.90
CA SER A 54 -1.07 7.41 -0.23
C SER A 54 0.26 7.27 0.52
N HIS A 55 0.45 6.15 1.24
CA HIS A 55 1.72 5.87 1.90
C HIS A 55 2.87 5.68 0.90
N SER A 56 2.65 4.93 -0.18
CA SER A 56 3.62 4.75 -1.26
C SER A 56 3.99 6.10 -1.90
N SER A 57 3.01 6.93 -2.25
CA SER A 57 3.23 8.26 -2.82
C SER A 57 3.99 9.17 -1.86
N ARG A 58 3.67 9.16 -0.56
CA ARG A 58 4.39 9.96 0.43
C ARG A 58 5.86 9.53 0.54
N THR A 59 6.11 8.23 0.58
CA THR A 59 7.48 7.68 0.58
C THR A 59 8.20 8.02 -0.72
N SER A 60 7.55 7.84 -1.87
CA SER A 60 8.10 8.20 -3.19
C SER A 60 8.42 9.69 -3.28
N TYR A 61 7.57 10.56 -2.75
CA TYR A 61 7.78 12.00 -2.75
C TYR A 61 8.95 12.41 -1.84
N ALA A 62 9.04 11.83 -0.63
CA ALA A 62 10.18 12.06 0.26
C ALA A 62 11.50 11.65 -0.40
N VAL A 63 11.56 10.45 -0.99
CA VAL A 63 12.75 9.97 -1.71
C VAL A 63 13.11 10.88 -2.89
N ALA A 64 12.11 11.35 -3.66
CA ALA A 64 12.35 12.27 -4.77
C ALA A 64 12.88 13.64 -4.30
N ALA A 65 12.42 14.13 -3.15
CA ALA A 65 12.90 15.37 -2.56
C ALA A 65 14.37 15.25 -2.10
N ASP A 66 14.71 14.16 -1.39
CA ASP A 66 16.09 13.90 -0.94
C ASP A 66 17.06 13.79 -2.13
N LEU A 67 16.65 13.12 -3.21
CA LEU A 67 17.41 13.03 -4.46
C LEU A 67 17.65 14.41 -5.10
N SER A 68 16.61 15.24 -5.17
CA SER A 68 16.71 16.60 -5.72
C SER A 68 17.64 17.49 -4.88
N GLU A 69 17.59 17.40 -3.55
CA GLU A 69 18.51 18.10 -2.66
C GLU A 69 19.97 17.71 -2.94
N MET A 70 20.23 16.43 -3.18
CA MET A 70 21.56 15.92 -3.49
C MET A 70 22.09 16.41 -4.84
N GLU A 71 21.24 16.48 -5.88
CA GLU A 71 21.59 17.07 -7.18
C GLU A 71 21.95 18.56 -7.06
N LEU A 72 21.19 19.32 -6.28
CA LEU A 72 21.48 20.73 -6.02
C LEU A 72 22.81 20.91 -5.27
N LYS A 73 23.07 20.09 -4.25
CA LYS A 73 24.36 20.07 -3.53
C LYS A 73 25.53 19.81 -4.49
N LYS A 74 25.38 18.86 -5.43
CA LYS A 74 26.40 18.56 -6.44
C LYS A 74 26.69 19.77 -7.35
N ILE A 75 25.65 20.40 -7.89
CA ILE A 75 25.79 21.59 -8.75
C ILE A 75 26.48 22.74 -7.99
N LEU A 76 26.16 22.91 -6.71
CA LEU A 76 26.80 23.92 -5.87
C LEU A 76 28.30 23.65 -5.69
N ILE A 77 28.70 22.41 -5.45
CA ILE A 77 30.10 21.99 -5.36
C ILE A 77 30.84 22.30 -6.67
N GLU A 78 30.27 21.93 -7.82
CA GLU A 78 30.85 22.19 -9.14
C GLU A 78 31.03 23.70 -9.41
N LYS A 79 30.04 24.52 -9.05
CA LYS A 79 30.13 25.99 -9.17
C LYS A 79 31.20 26.59 -8.26
N ILE A 80 31.30 26.13 -7.01
CA ILE A 80 32.33 26.61 -6.07
C ILE A 80 33.73 26.21 -6.57
N GLU A 81 33.86 25.01 -7.14
CA GLU A 81 35.10 24.54 -7.76
C GLU A 81 35.51 25.38 -8.97
N GLY A 82 34.58 25.69 -9.88
CA GLY A 82 34.83 26.59 -11.01
C GLY A 82 35.19 28.03 -10.58
N ASN A 83 34.64 28.50 -9.46
CA ASN A 83 34.90 29.83 -8.90
C ASN A 83 36.18 29.93 -8.07
N LYS A 84 36.92 28.82 -7.83
CA LYS A 84 38.17 28.80 -7.03
C LYS A 84 39.31 29.68 -7.58
N SER A 85 39.20 30.22 -8.79
CA SER A 85 40.28 30.95 -9.45
C SER A 85 40.44 32.41 -9.01
N ILE A 86 39.48 33.06 -8.32
CA ILE A 86 39.47 34.53 -8.19
C ILE A 86 39.68 35.10 -6.77
N GLN A 87 39.30 34.45 -5.66
CA GLN A 87 39.73 34.90 -4.31
C GLN A 87 39.43 33.84 -3.24
N ARG A 88 40.46 33.34 -2.56
CA ARG A 88 40.36 32.23 -1.60
C ARG A 88 40.15 32.76 -0.17
N SER A 89 38.91 32.86 0.29
CA SER A 89 38.65 33.06 1.73
C SER A 89 38.64 31.71 2.47
N ASP A 90 39.17 31.65 3.69
CA ASP A 90 39.18 30.42 4.50
C ASP A 90 37.77 29.87 4.73
N LYS A 91 36.76 30.75 4.82
CA LYS A 91 35.34 30.38 4.94
C LYS A 91 34.86 29.56 3.74
N GLN A 92 35.25 29.93 2.53
CA GLN A 92 34.85 29.25 1.30
C GLN A 92 35.52 27.88 1.17
N ARG A 93 36.77 27.75 1.63
CA ARG A 93 37.49 26.47 1.68
C ARG A 93 36.86 25.52 2.70
N ASN A 94 36.48 26.03 3.87
CA ASN A 94 35.81 25.25 4.91
C ASN A 94 34.40 24.82 4.47
N LEU A 95 33.64 25.71 3.82
CA LEU A 95 32.32 25.40 3.27
C LEU A 95 32.40 24.33 2.16
N TYR A 96 33.36 24.44 1.24
CA TYR A 96 33.59 23.43 0.21
C TYR A 96 33.90 22.06 0.83
N LYS A 97 34.79 22.02 1.82
CA LYS A 97 35.15 20.77 2.50
C LYS A 97 33.93 20.13 3.18
N ALA A 98 33.14 20.93 3.90
CA ALA A 98 31.92 20.47 4.57
C ALA A 98 30.87 19.94 3.56
N LEU A 99 30.65 20.65 2.44
CA LEU A 99 29.71 20.23 1.40
C LEU A 99 30.15 18.91 0.73
N VAL A 100 31.44 18.75 0.43
CA VAL A 100 31.98 17.52 -0.16
C VAL A 100 31.86 16.34 0.80
N GLU A 101 32.16 16.54 2.09
CA GLU A 101 32.00 15.49 3.11
C GLU A 101 30.54 15.09 3.29
N ALA A 102 29.62 16.06 3.38
CA ALA A 102 28.19 15.81 3.48
C ALA A 102 27.66 15.03 2.26
N TYR A 103 27.99 15.49 1.03
CA TYR A 103 27.59 14.82 -0.20
C TYR A 103 28.12 13.37 -0.30
N LYS A 104 29.35 13.13 0.18
CA LYS A 104 29.94 11.79 0.21
C LYS A 104 29.22 10.85 1.17
N SER A 105 28.81 11.35 2.34
CA SER A 105 28.01 10.60 3.30
C SER A 105 26.60 10.32 2.77
N ASP A 106 25.93 11.32 2.21
CA ASP A 106 24.58 11.19 1.63
C ASP A 106 24.55 10.11 0.52
N LYS A 107 25.59 10.08 -0.33
CA LYS A 107 25.73 9.07 -1.40
C LYS A 107 25.84 7.64 -0.85
N ILE A 108 26.61 7.42 0.21
CA ILE A 108 26.78 6.09 0.83
C ILE A 108 25.45 5.60 1.43
N ILE A 109 24.68 6.50 2.06
CA ILE A 109 23.36 6.18 2.62
C ILE A 109 22.39 5.77 1.50
N LEU A 110 22.43 6.44 0.35
CA LEU A 110 21.57 6.13 -0.78
C LEU A 110 21.95 4.82 -1.47
N ASP A 111 23.25 4.57 -1.68
CA ASP A 111 23.75 3.33 -2.29
C ASP A 111 23.35 2.11 -1.44
N THR A 112 23.45 2.22 -0.11
CA THR A 112 23.00 1.17 0.83
C THR A 112 21.47 0.97 0.84
N TYR A 113 20.69 2.05 0.65
CA TYR A 113 19.24 1.92 0.46
C TYR A 113 18.88 1.18 -0.85
N GLY A 114 19.58 1.47 -1.95
CA GLY A 114 19.40 0.76 -3.22
C GLY A 114 19.67 -0.75 -3.14
N GLU A 115 20.70 -1.14 -2.40
CA GLU A 115 21.04 -2.55 -2.15
C GLU A 115 19.99 -3.25 -1.27
N THR A 116 19.48 -2.60 -0.22
CA THR A 116 18.44 -3.21 0.64
C THR A 116 17.09 -3.38 -0.05
N VAL A 117 16.73 -2.49 -0.98
CA VAL A 117 15.49 -2.59 -1.77
C VAL A 117 15.59 -3.73 -2.81
N THR A 118 16.77 -3.97 -3.38
CA THR A 118 16.99 -5.06 -4.34
C THR A 118 17.11 -6.43 -3.68
N LEU A 119 17.61 -6.52 -2.45
CA LEU A 119 17.71 -7.77 -1.66
C LEU A 119 16.37 -8.27 -1.08
N LYS A 120 15.32 -7.42 -1.02
CA LYS A 120 14.00 -7.78 -0.46
C LYS A 120 13.00 -8.28 -1.51
N ARG A 121 13.40 -8.43 -2.77
CA ARG A 121 12.54 -8.85 -3.89
C ARG A 121 12.81 -10.29 -4.28
#